data_AF-A0A6A3LIH8-F1
#
_entry.id   AF-A0A6A3LIH8-F1
#
_cell.length_a   1.000
_cell.length_b   1.000
_cell.length_c   1.000
_cell.angle_alpha   90.00
_cell.angle_beta   90.00
_cell.angle_gamma   90.00
#
_symmetry.space_group_name_H-M   'P 1'
#
loop_
_entity.id
_entity.type
_entity.pdbx_description
1 polymer ?
#
loop_
_entity_poly.entity_id
_entity_poly.type
_entity_poly.pdbx_seq_one_letter_code
_entity_poly.pdbx_strand_id
1 'polypeptide(L)'
;MLRHLSSETFHINLAGIAVGNGLTDPVVQYQHSVDMAFNSYNVSLLDERGIEDMRKAQPVCHELILRCQKERLMCLDAMEFCFGTLEGPYYQSGRNPNDIREPCAEENVMKCSHVEHIDQYLNSPAVLEELGVDVHKSKPWRECDATVGAGFVFDEMVSSANDVKLLLDSGVRVLVYAGDGDLMCNWVGNQAWVMALD
;
A
#
# COMPACT_ATOMS: atom_id res chain seq x y z
N MET A 1 25.78 9.20 -9.56
CA MET A 1 25.93 10.64 -9.89
C MET A 1 25.64 11.59 -8.71
N LEU A 2 25.31 11.10 -7.50
CA LEU A 2 25.00 11.92 -6.30
C LEU A 2 26.20 12.18 -5.36
N ARG A 3 27.42 11.77 -5.74
CA ARG A 3 28.64 11.84 -4.89
C ARG A 3 29.14 13.27 -4.60
N HIS A 4 28.45 14.31 -5.07
CA HIS A 4 28.91 15.69 -5.02
C HIS A 4 28.05 16.62 -4.16
N LEU A 5 27.04 16.09 -3.45
CA LEU A 5 26.07 16.94 -2.74
C LEU A 5 26.59 17.53 -1.42
N SER A 6 27.58 16.92 -0.76
CA SER A 6 28.30 17.50 0.38
C SER A 6 29.52 16.64 0.74
N SER A 7 30.64 17.27 1.13
CA SER A 7 31.84 16.56 1.60
C SER A 7 31.72 16.00 3.02
N GLU A 8 30.67 16.36 3.76
CA GLU A 8 30.42 15.93 5.15
C GLU A 8 29.38 14.81 5.27
N THR A 9 28.82 14.32 4.16
CA THR A 9 27.78 13.28 4.20
C THR A 9 28.38 11.87 4.20
N PHE A 10 27.78 10.99 5.01
CA PHE A 10 28.12 9.58 5.02
C PHE A 10 27.49 8.88 3.81
N HIS A 11 28.33 8.32 2.93
CA HIS A 11 27.86 7.63 1.73
C HIS A 11 27.42 6.20 2.06
N ILE A 12 26.12 5.94 1.89
CA ILE A 12 25.58 4.58 1.91
C ILE A 12 25.65 4.02 0.49
N ASN A 13 26.34 2.88 0.33
CA ASN A 13 26.44 2.20 -0.97
C ASN A 13 25.19 1.36 -1.26
N LEU A 14 24.07 2.03 -1.53
CA LEU A 14 22.80 1.36 -1.85
C LEU A 14 22.88 0.68 -3.22
N ALA A 15 22.87 -0.65 -3.24
CA ALA A 15 23.01 -1.44 -4.47
C ALA A 15 21.68 -1.69 -5.20
N GLY A 16 20.55 -1.53 -4.50
CA GLY A 16 19.22 -1.72 -5.06
C GLY A 16 18.12 -1.70 -4.01
N ILE A 17 16.88 -1.61 -4.47
CA ILE A 17 15.66 -1.77 -3.68
C ILE A 17 14.73 -2.79 -4.35
N ALA A 18 13.88 -3.42 -3.55
CA ALA A 18 12.79 -4.25 -4.04
C ALA A 18 11.48 -3.82 -3.36
N VAL A 19 10.42 -3.64 -4.14
CA VAL A 19 9.10 -3.22 -3.67
C VAL A 19 8.10 -4.28 -4.09
N GLY A 20 7.58 -5.00 -3.10
CA GLY A 20 6.54 -6.02 -3.27
C GLY A 20 5.18 -5.41 -2.99
N ASN A 21 4.23 -5.54 -3.91
CA ASN A 21 2.83 -5.13 -3.69
C ASN A 21 2.74 -3.71 -3.10
N GLY A 22 3.39 -2.74 -3.74
CA GLY A 22 3.48 -1.37 -3.22
C GLY A 22 2.40 -0.43 -3.74
N LEU A 23 2.07 0.58 -2.94
CA LEU A 23 1.41 1.82 -3.39
C LEU A 23 2.51 2.89 -3.60
N THR A 24 2.99 3.01 -4.84
CA THR A 24 4.11 3.89 -5.22
C THR A 24 3.63 5.10 -6.01
N ASP A 25 2.71 4.91 -6.95
CA ASP A 25 2.12 5.98 -7.74
C ASP A 25 0.58 5.91 -7.69
N PRO A 26 -0.05 6.47 -6.64
CA PRO A 26 -1.50 6.45 -6.49
C PRO A 26 -2.23 7.05 -7.71
N VAL A 27 -1.62 8.03 -8.39
CA VAL A 27 -2.21 8.70 -9.57
C VAL A 27 -2.55 7.69 -10.67
N VAL A 28 -1.64 6.75 -10.92
CA VAL A 28 -1.80 5.69 -11.93
C VAL A 28 -2.50 4.48 -11.33
N GLN A 29 -2.07 4.02 -10.14
CA GLN A 29 -2.53 2.76 -9.56
C GLN A 29 -4.04 2.72 -9.30
N TYR A 30 -4.65 3.80 -8.80
CA TYR A 30 -6.09 3.84 -8.53
C TYR A 30 -6.95 3.81 -9.82
N GLN A 31 -6.38 4.18 -10.97
CA GLN A 31 -7.05 3.99 -12.26
C GLN A 31 -7.17 2.52 -12.67
N HIS A 32 -6.49 1.62 -11.97
CA HIS A 32 -6.51 0.18 -12.20
C HIS A 32 -7.16 -0.60 -11.05
N SER A 33 -7.75 0.06 -10.05
CA SER A 33 -8.43 -0.64 -8.95
C SER A 33 -9.55 -1.57 -9.44
N VAL A 34 -10.37 -1.13 -10.40
CA VAL A 34 -11.52 -1.93 -10.91
C VAL A 34 -11.09 -3.14 -11.74
N ASP A 35 -9.86 -3.15 -12.27
CA ASP A 35 -9.39 -4.21 -13.15
C ASP A 35 -9.32 -5.56 -12.43
N MET A 36 -9.12 -5.55 -11.11
CA MET A 36 -9.12 -6.76 -10.29
C MET A 36 -10.49 -7.46 -10.19
N ALA A 37 -11.58 -6.78 -10.55
CA ALA A 37 -12.87 -7.45 -10.75
C ALA A 37 -12.79 -8.55 -11.83
N PHE A 38 -11.80 -8.47 -12.74
CA PHE A 38 -11.52 -9.43 -13.80
C PHE A 38 -10.21 -10.18 -13.52
N ASN A 39 -10.23 -11.07 -12.54
CA ASN A 39 -9.05 -11.86 -12.13
C ASN A 39 -8.96 -13.23 -12.82
N SER A 40 -7.75 -13.79 -12.82
CA SER A 40 -7.43 -15.13 -13.38
C SER A 40 -7.96 -16.30 -12.54
N TYR A 41 -8.48 -16.03 -11.34
CA TYR A 41 -8.88 -17.03 -10.35
C TYR A 41 -10.37 -17.37 -10.39
N ASN A 42 -11.13 -16.74 -11.29
CA ASN A 42 -12.59 -16.90 -11.40
C ASN A 42 -13.30 -16.60 -10.07
N VAL A 43 -12.75 -15.66 -9.29
CA VAL A 43 -13.34 -15.18 -8.04
C VAL A 43 -14.22 -13.98 -8.39
N SER A 44 -15.51 -14.07 -8.07
CA SER A 44 -16.41 -12.94 -8.17
C SER A 44 -16.16 -11.98 -7.00
N LEU A 45 -15.71 -10.77 -7.31
CA LEU A 45 -15.42 -9.74 -6.31
C LEU A 45 -16.48 -8.64 -6.25
N LEU A 46 -17.13 -8.33 -7.37
CA LEU A 46 -18.15 -7.28 -7.50
C LEU A 46 -19.29 -7.76 -8.40
N ASP A 47 -20.49 -7.20 -8.21
CA ASP A 47 -21.58 -7.31 -9.19
C ASP A 47 -21.44 -6.23 -10.29
N GLU A 48 -22.28 -6.29 -11.32
CA GLU A 48 -22.24 -5.33 -12.45
C GLU A 48 -22.40 -3.88 -11.98
N ARG A 49 -23.19 -3.64 -10.92
CA ARG A 49 -23.39 -2.30 -10.37
C ARG A 49 -22.14 -1.80 -9.66
N GLY A 50 -21.50 -2.65 -8.85
CA GLY A 50 -20.24 -2.32 -8.18
C GLY A 50 -19.13 -1.94 -9.17
N ILE A 51 -19.03 -2.66 -10.30
CA ILE A 51 -18.08 -2.35 -11.37
C ILE A 51 -18.37 -0.97 -11.99
N GLU A 52 -19.64 -0.70 -12.32
CA GLU A 52 -20.06 0.55 -12.93
C GLU A 52 -19.87 1.75 -11.98
N ASP A 53 -20.17 1.58 -10.69
CA ASP A 53 -20.00 2.60 -9.66
C ASP A 53 -18.51 2.91 -9.44
N MET A 54 -17.65 1.89 -9.39
CA MET A 54 -16.20 2.08 -9.32
C MET A 54 -15.67 2.82 -10.55
N ARG A 55 -16.09 2.43 -11.76
CA ARG A 55 -15.69 3.12 -13.01
C ARG A 55 -16.06 4.60 -13.01
N LYS A 56 -17.21 4.97 -12.43
CA LYS A 56 -17.61 6.37 -12.27
C LYS A 56 -16.79 7.11 -11.21
N ALA A 57 -16.37 6.42 -10.15
CA ALA A 57 -15.57 7.00 -9.08
C ALA A 57 -14.10 7.20 -9.49
N GLN A 58 -13.54 6.34 -10.34
CA GLN A 58 -12.14 6.42 -10.79
C GLN A 58 -11.67 7.81 -11.26
N PRO A 59 -12.35 8.51 -12.20
CA PRO A 59 -11.92 9.83 -12.63
C PRO A 59 -11.99 10.88 -11.50
N VAL A 60 -12.93 10.74 -10.56
CA VAL A 60 -13.03 11.64 -9.41
C VAL A 60 -11.87 11.41 -8.44
N CYS A 61 -11.57 10.16 -8.12
CA CYS A 61 -10.41 9.78 -7.31
C CYS A 61 -9.11 10.29 -7.94
N HIS A 62 -8.91 10.08 -9.25
CA HIS A 62 -7.73 10.54 -9.98
C HIS A 62 -7.53 12.06 -9.86
N GLU A 63 -8.59 12.86 -10.06
CA GLU A 63 -8.52 14.32 -9.91
C GLU A 63 -8.20 14.75 -8.47
N LEU A 64 -8.73 14.05 -7.45
CA LEU A 64 -8.40 14.33 -6.05
C LEU A 64 -6.93 14.01 -5.75
N ILE A 65 -6.40 12.89 -6.25
CA ILE A 65 -4.99 12.53 -6.08
C ILE A 65 -4.09 13.56 -6.81
N LEU A 66 -4.45 14.02 -8.00
CA LEU A 66 -3.71 15.07 -8.71
C LEU A 66 -3.67 16.40 -7.93
N ARG A 67 -4.74 16.74 -7.20
CA ARG A 67 -4.75 17.90 -6.29
C ARG A 67 -3.88 17.65 -5.06
N CYS A 68 -3.95 16.46 -4.47
CA CYS A 68 -3.07 16.04 -3.37
C CYS A 68 -1.58 16.22 -3.70
N GLN A 69 -1.15 15.91 -4.94
CA GLN A 69 0.25 16.13 -5.37
C GLN A 69 0.70 17.59 -5.28
N LYS A 70 -0.24 18.54 -5.35
CA LYS A 70 0.04 19.98 -5.31
C LYS A 70 -0.22 20.56 -3.92
N GLU A 71 -1.22 20.04 -3.23
CA GLU A 71 -1.73 20.55 -1.97
C GLU A 71 -1.94 19.40 -0.98
N ARG A 72 -0.96 19.21 -0.09
CA ARG A 72 -0.92 18.08 0.86
C ARG A 72 -2.18 17.95 1.73
N LEU A 73 -2.87 19.05 2.03
CA LEU A 73 -4.13 19.02 2.80
C LEU A 73 -5.28 18.34 2.04
N MET A 74 -5.23 18.31 0.71
CA MET A 74 -6.23 17.62 -0.13
C MET A 74 -6.01 16.10 -0.15
N CYS A 75 -4.89 15.61 0.39
CA CYS A 75 -4.59 14.18 0.42
C CYS A 75 -5.53 13.39 1.32
N LEU A 76 -6.06 14.01 2.38
CA LEU A 76 -7.07 13.36 3.23
C LEU A 76 -8.36 13.12 2.43
N ASP A 77 -8.86 14.12 1.72
CA ASP A 77 -10.07 13.99 0.89
C ASP A 77 -9.87 12.96 -0.23
N ALA A 78 -8.68 12.95 -0.86
CA ALA A 78 -8.31 11.96 -1.85
C ALA A 78 -8.30 10.55 -1.24
N MET A 79 -7.65 10.38 -0.09
CA MET A 79 -7.55 9.11 0.62
C MET A 79 -8.94 8.59 0.97
N GLU A 80 -9.75 9.37 1.70
CA GLU A 80 -11.09 8.94 2.12
C GLU A 80 -11.99 8.57 0.93
N PHE A 81 -11.98 9.38 -0.13
CA PHE A 81 -12.79 9.11 -1.32
C PHE A 81 -12.32 7.87 -2.06
N CYS A 82 -11.02 7.77 -2.37
CA CYS A 82 -10.45 6.67 -3.14
C CYS A 82 -10.59 5.34 -2.40
N PHE A 83 -10.21 5.27 -1.11
CA PHE A 83 -10.41 4.06 -0.30
C PHE A 83 -11.88 3.68 -0.22
N GLY A 84 -12.75 4.64 0.12
CA GLY A 84 -14.18 4.36 0.31
C GLY A 84 -14.88 3.88 -0.95
N THR A 85 -14.50 4.39 -2.12
CA THR A 85 -15.21 4.13 -3.39
C THR A 85 -14.54 3.09 -4.28
N LEU A 86 -13.23 2.87 -4.17
CA LEU A 86 -12.47 1.97 -5.05
C LEU A 86 -11.92 0.73 -4.34
N GLU A 87 -11.84 0.73 -3.02
CA GLU A 87 -11.42 -0.46 -2.23
C GLU A 87 -12.55 -0.99 -1.36
N GLY A 88 -13.29 -0.10 -0.71
CA GLY A 88 -14.44 -0.42 0.13
C GLY A 88 -15.43 -1.41 -0.47
N PRO A 89 -15.83 -1.30 -1.76
CA PRO A 89 -16.74 -2.26 -2.39
C PRO A 89 -16.22 -3.70 -2.36
N TYR A 90 -14.90 -3.90 -2.48
CA TYR A 90 -14.32 -5.22 -2.50
C TYR A 90 -14.34 -5.93 -1.14
N TYR A 91 -14.34 -5.18 -0.04
CA TYR A 91 -14.40 -5.75 1.32
C TYR A 91 -15.72 -6.49 1.59
N GLN A 92 -16.74 -6.28 0.75
CA GLN A 92 -18.03 -6.97 0.84
C GLN A 92 -18.05 -8.29 0.05
N SER A 93 -16.96 -8.64 -0.66
CA SER A 93 -16.86 -9.86 -1.47
C SER A 93 -16.73 -11.15 -0.65
N GLY A 94 -16.44 -11.04 0.65
CA GLY A 94 -16.13 -12.18 1.52
C GLY A 94 -14.77 -12.82 1.20
N ARG A 95 -13.85 -12.05 0.61
CA ARG A 95 -12.48 -12.46 0.29
C ARG A 95 -11.46 -11.67 1.10
N ASN A 96 -10.32 -12.29 1.37
CA ASN A 96 -9.20 -11.60 1.99
C ASN A 96 -8.66 -10.55 1.00
N PRO A 97 -8.57 -9.25 1.37
CA PRO A 97 -8.06 -8.23 0.46
C PRO A 97 -6.57 -8.40 0.13
N ASN A 98 -5.81 -9.12 0.95
CA ASN A 98 -4.40 -9.43 0.67
C ASN A 98 -4.24 -10.69 -0.21
N ASP A 99 -5.28 -11.52 -0.32
CA ASP A 99 -5.32 -12.69 -1.21
C ASP A 99 -6.76 -13.07 -1.57
N ILE A 100 -7.20 -12.71 -2.78
CA ILE A 100 -8.57 -12.95 -3.24
C ILE A 100 -8.95 -14.43 -3.35
N ARG A 101 -7.96 -15.34 -3.31
CA ARG A 101 -8.19 -16.79 -3.33
C ARG A 101 -8.69 -17.28 -1.97
N GLU A 102 -8.36 -16.57 -0.91
CA GLU A 102 -8.74 -16.90 0.46
C GLU A 102 -10.12 -16.32 0.81
N PRO A 103 -11.04 -17.13 1.34
CA PRO A 103 -12.28 -16.62 1.90
C PRO A 103 -11.99 -15.88 3.21
N CYS A 104 -12.73 -14.82 3.48
CA CYS A 104 -12.70 -14.13 4.77
C CYS A 104 -14.12 -13.78 5.21
N ALA A 105 -14.51 -14.26 6.39
CA ALA A 105 -15.84 -14.05 6.96
C ALA A 105 -15.84 -13.05 8.14
N GLU A 106 -14.73 -12.31 8.32
CA GLU A 106 -14.60 -11.31 9.35
C GLU A 106 -15.40 -10.05 8.99
N GLU A 107 -16.14 -9.49 9.95
CA GLU A 107 -16.80 -8.19 9.78
C GLU A 107 -15.79 -7.06 9.54
N ASN A 108 -14.61 -7.19 10.14
CA ASN A 108 -13.46 -6.32 9.88
C ASN A 108 -12.44 -7.09 9.05
N VAL A 109 -12.36 -6.77 7.76
CA VAL A 109 -11.42 -7.39 6.82
C VAL A 109 -9.95 -7.26 7.23
N MET A 110 -9.60 -6.31 8.10
CA MET A 110 -8.24 -6.22 8.65
C MET A 110 -7.87 -7.43 9.53
N LYS A 111 -8.86 -8.23 9.97
CA LYS A 111 -8.63 -9.45 10.75
C LYS A 111 -8.39 -10.69 9.88
N CYS A 112 -8.49 -10.59 8.56
CA CYS A 112 -8.27 -11.73 7.66
C CYS A 112 -6.82 -12.25 7.70
N SER A 113 -5.85 -11.46 8.17
CA SER A 113 -4.42 -11.81 8.18
C SER A 113 -3.98 -12.68 9.39
N HIS A 114 -4.87 -12.96 10.35
CA HIS A 114 -4.64 -13.86 11.50
C HIS A 114 -3.26 -13.75 12.19
N VAL A 115 -2.94 -12.57 12.72
CA VAL A 115 -1.62 -12.25 13.32
C VAL A 115 -1.54 -12.54 14.83
N GLU A 116 -2.58 -13.12 15.44
CA GLU A 116 -2.69 -13.24 16.90
C GLU A 116 -1.57 -14.09 17.51
N HIS A 117 -1.10 -15.10 16.78
CA HIS A 117 0.01 -15.94 17.22
C HIS A 117 1.35 -15.18 17.26
N ILE A 118 1.54 -14.21 16.35
CA ILE A 118 2.71 -13.33 16.34
C ILE A 118 2.63 -12.37 17.52
N ASP A 119 1.45 -11.76 17.75
CA ASP A 119 1.15 -10.91 18.91
C ASP A 119 1.51 -11.62 20.22
N GLN A 120 1.07 -12.86 20.39
CA GLN A 120 1.33 -13.65 21.60
C GLN A 120 2.81 -14.00 21.77
N TYR A 121 3.48 -14.40 20.69
CA TYR A 121 4.89 -14.79 20.74
C TYR A 121 5.79 -13.59 21.08
N LEU A 122 5.64 -12.47 20.37
CA LEU A 122 6.48 -11.28 20.54
C LEU A 122 6.24 -10.55 21.86
N ASN A 123 5.08 -10.75 22.50
CA ASN A 123 4.80 -10.23 23.83
C ASN A 123 5.12 -11.23 24.97
N SER A 124 5.65 -12.42 24.66
CA SER A 124 5.99 -13.38 25.71
C SER A 124 7.19 -12.90 26.53
N PRO A 125 7.23 -13.12 27.87
CA PRO A 125 8.32 -12.65 28.71
C PRO A 125 9.70 -13.13 28.24
N ALA A 126 9.79 -14.39 27.82
CA ALA A 126 11.04 -14.98 27.34
C ALA A 126 11.56 -14.27 26.07
N VAL A 127 10.67 -13.96 25.12
CA VAL A 127 11.06 -13.25 23.88
C VAL A 127 11.41 -11.80 24.17
N LEU A 128 10.64 -11.11 25.01
CA LEU A 128 10.93 -9.73 25.40
C LEU A 128 12.27 -9.60 26.13
N GLU A 129 12.58 -10.54 27.02
CA GLU A 129 13.86 -10.61 27.73
C GLU A 129 15.03 -10.86 26.75
N GLU A 130 14.90 -11.85 25.87
CA GLU A 130 15.94 -12.19 24.88
C GLU A 130 16.21 -11.03 23.91
N LEU A 131 15.17 -10.29 23.51
CA LEU A 131 15.30 -9.10 22.66
C LEU A 131 15.74 -7.84 23.43
N GLY A 132 15.82 -7.89 24.76
CA GLY A 132 16.23 -6.77 25.60
C GLY A 132 15.22 -5.60 25.62
N VAL A 133 13.93 -5.89 25.48
CA VAL A 133 12.88 -4.86 25.46
C VAL A 133 12.65 -4.31 26.87
N ASP A 134 12.86 -3.00 27.05
CA ASP A 134 12.49 -2.30 28.29
C ASP A 134 10.97 -2.13 28.34
N VAL A 135 10.30 -3.08 29.00
CA VAL A 135 8.83 -3.11 29.16
C VAL A 135 8.27 -1.93 29.96
N HIS A 136 9.12 -1.16 30.66
CA HIS A 136 8.69 0.05 31.37
C HIS A 136 8.70 1.29 30.47
N LYS A 137 9.39 1.24 29.33
CA LYS A 137 9.47 2.34 28.35
C LYS A 137 8.81 2.03 27.01
N SER A 138 8.40 0.78 26.81
CA SER A 138 7.85 0.30 25.55
C SER A 138 6.38 -0.09 25.70
N LYS A 139 5.60 0.12 24.65
CA LYS A 139 4.24 -0.45 24.55
C LYS A 139 4.36 -1.96 24.24
N PRO A 140 3.34 -2.78 24.59
CA PRO A 140 3.23 -4.13 24.05
C PRO A 140 3.30 -4.11 22.52
N TRP A 141 3.93 -5.14 21.95
CA TRP A 141 4.01 -5.30 20.51
C TRP A 141 2.60 -5.45 19.92
N ARG A 142 2.39 -4.81 18.77
CA ARG A 142 1.23 -4.92 17.90
C ARG A 142 1.74 -4.85 16.47
N GLU A 143 1.08 -5.54 15.55
CA GLU A 143 1.39 -5.47 14.13
C GLU A 143 1.35 -4.01 13.61
N CYS A 144 0.27 -3.28 13.90
CA CYS A 144 0.04 -1.92 13.43
C CYS A 144 -0.37 -0.97 14.58
N ASP A 145 0.18 0.25 14.61
CA ASP A 145 -0.26 1.32 15.52
C ASP A 145 -1.17 2.30 14.75
N ALA A 146 -2.47 2.26 15.06
CA ALA A 146 -3.47 3.11 14.40
C ALA A 146 -3.25 4.61 14.61
N THR A 147 -2.55 5.02 15.68
CA THR A 147 -2.21 6.43 15.92
C THR A 147 -1.15 6.90 14.93
N VAL A 148 -0.17 6.04 14.64
CA VAL A 148 0.82 6.30 13.59
C VAL A 148 0.12 6.37 12.24
N GLY A 149 -0.73 5.38 11.91
CA GLY A 149 -1.51 5.38 10.67
C GLY A 149 -2.32 6.66 10.48
N ALA A 150 -3.06 7.09 11.50
CA ALA A 150 -3.82 8.35 11.48
C ALA A 150 -2.94 9.60 11.24
N GLY A 151 -1.65 9.56 11.62
CA GLY A 151 -0.70 10.65 11.36
C GLY A 151 -0.22 10.71 9.91
N PHE A 152 -0.29 9.60 9.16
CA PHE A 152 0.21 9.47 7.78
C PHE A 152 -0.87 9.58 6.70
N VAL A 153 -2.12 9.85 7.07
CA VAL A 153 -3.25 10.00 6.11
C VAL A 153 -3.04 11.08 5.04
N PHE A 154 -2.15 12.04 5.30
CA PHE A 154 -1.78 13.10 4.34
C PHE A 154 -0.61 12.73 3.42
N ASP A 155 0.02 11.58 3.63
CA ASP A 155 1.15 11.07 2.84
C ASP A 155 0.72 9.96 1.87
N GLU A 156 -0.30 9.18 2.22
CA GLU A 156 -0.67 7.94 1.52
C GLU A 156 -0.99 8.13 0.03
N MET A 157 -1.59 9.27 -0.33
CA MET A 157 -1.91 9.60 -1.71
C MET A 157 -0.80 10.36 -2.43
N VAL A 158 0.35 10.62 -1.81
CA VAL A 158 1.49 11.30 -2.43
C VAL A 158 2.33 10.29 -3.22
N SER A 159 2.60 10.61 -4.49
CA SER A 159 3.38 9.72 -5.37
C SER A 159 4.87 9.74 -5.02
N SER A 160 5.44 8.54 -4.89
CA SER A 160 6.88 8.30 -4.71
C SER A 160 7.56 7.86 -6.01
N ALA A 161 6.86 7.90 -7.16
CA ALA A 161 7.41 7.50 -8.46
C ALA A 161 8.68 8.29 -8.84
N ASN A 162 8.71 9.58 -8.52
CA ASN A 162 9.89 10.43 -8.76
C ASN A 162 11.09 10.04 -7.89
N ASP A 163 10.88 9.50 -6.69
CA ASP A 163 11.95 8.98 -5.85
C ASP A 163 12.53 7.69 -6.46
N VAL A 164 11.67 6.83 -7.02
CA VAL A 164 12.11 5.66 -7.78
C VAL A 164 12.91 6.07 -9.02
N LYS A 165 12.46 7.08 -9.76
CA LYS A 165 13.21 7.66 -10.88
C LYS A 165 14.58 8.16 -10.45
N LEU A 166 14.66 8.90 -9.35
CA LEU A 166 15.92 9.41 -8.80
C LEU A 166 16.91 8.27 -8.47
N LEU A 167 16.41 7.16 -7.91
CA LEU A 167 17.22 5.97 -7.64
C LEU A 167 17.75 5.35 -8.94
N LEU A 168 16.90 5.15 -9.94
CA LEU A 168 17.27 4.61 -11.25
C LEU A 168 18.32 5.49 -11.95
N ASP A 169 18.09 6.80 -12.03
CA ASP A 169 19.03 7.79 -12.61
C ASP A 169 20.39 7.80 -11.88
N SER A 170 20.39 7.38 -10.61
CA SER A 170 21.60 7.26 -9.78
C SER A 170 22.34 5.93 -9.95
N GLY A 171 21.80 5.00 -10.74
CA GLY A 171 22.36 3.66 -10.97
C GLY A 171 21.98 2.64 -9.89
N VAL A 172 20.99 2.95 -9.05
CA VAL A 172 20.44 2.00 -8.08
C VAL A 172 19.45 1.10 -8.79
N ARG A 173 19.59 -0.23 -8.60
CA ARG A 173 18.69 -1.21 -9.23
C ARG A 173 17.35 -1.24 -8.50
N VAL A 174 16.25 -1.27 -9.25
CA VAL A 174 14.90 -1.35 -8.68
C VAL A 174 14.23 -2.62 -9.19
N LEU A 175 13.64 -3.40 -8.27
CA LEU A 175 12.75 -4.51 -8.59
C LEU A 175 11.35 -4.18 -8.05
N VAL A 176 10.37 -4.07 -8.94
CA VAL A 176 8.96 -4.02 -8.57
C VAL A 176 8.35 -5.37 -8.86
N TYR A 177 7.75 -6.01 -7.85
CA TYR A 177 7.08 -7.29 -8.00
C TYR A 177 5.71 -7.22 -7.30
N ALA A 178 4.71 -7.90 -7.85
CA ALA A 178 3.36 -7.90 -7.29
C ALA A 178 2.75 -9.29 -7.45
N GLY A 179 2.20 -9.82 -6.37
CA GLY A 179 1.35 -11.02 -6.43
C GLY A 179 0.05 -10.73 -7.17
N ASP A 180 -0.36 -11.62 -8.08
CA ASP A 180 -1.56 -11.44 -8.91
C ASP A 180 -2.88 -11.71 -8.18
N GLY A 181 -2.82 -12.22 -6.94
CA GLY A 181 -3.96 -12.41 -6.05
C GLY A 181 -4.17 -11.29 -5.03
N ASP A 182 -3.28 -10.30 -4.96
CA ASP A 182 -3.44 -9.15 -4.06
C ASP A 182 -4.39 -8.11 -4.66
N LEU A 183 -5.36 -7.67 -3.87
CA LEU A 183 -6.33 -6.66 -4.26
C LEU A 183 -5.88 -5.26 -3.86
N MET A 184 -5.27 -5.12 -2.67
CA MET A 184 -4.92 -3.82 -2.07
C MET A 184 -3.93 -3.06 -2.93
N CYS A 185 -2.83 -3.71 -3.31
CA CYS A 185 -1.77 -3.15 -4.14
C CYS A 185 -1.60 -3.99 -5.40
N ASN A 186 -2.69 -4.09 -6.15
CA ASN A 186 -2.82 -5.03 -7.26
C ASN A 186 -1.72 -4.92 -8.32
N TRP A 187 -1.49 -6.06 -8.99
CA TRP A 187 -0.44 -6.21 -9.98
C TRP A 187 -0.66 -5.37 -11.24
N VAL A 188 -1.91 -5.10 -11.63
CA VAL A 188 -2.25 -4.31 -12.84
C VAL A 188 -1.81 -2.87 -12.65
N GLY A 189 -2.16 -2.26 -11.50
CA GLY A 189 -1.71 -0.92 -11.13
C GLY A 189 -0.19 -0.86 -10.99
N ASN A 190 0.43 -1.86 -10.35
CA ASN A 190 1.88 -1.94 -10.25
C ASN A 190 2.58 -2.03 -11.61
N GLN A 191 2.05 -2.81 -12.54
CA GLN A 191 2.57 -2.86 -13.91
C GLN A 191 2.39 -1.51 -14.61
N ALA A 192 1.22 -0.89 -14.50
CA ALA A 192 0.89 0.34 -15.20
C ALA A 192 1.83 1.49 -14.82
N TRP A 193 2.08 1.74 -13.54
CA TRP A 193 2.95 2.86 -13.13
C TRP A 193 4.41 2.61 -13.53
N VAL A 194 4.88 1.37 -13.46
CA VAL A 194 6.25 1.02 -13.91
C VAL A 194 6.41 1.27 -15.41
N MET A 195 5.39 0.93 -16.20
CA MET A 195 5.42 1.14 -17.65
C MET A 195 5.24 2.61 -18.05
N ALA A 196 4.67 3.43 -17.17
CA ALA A 196 4.49 4.87 -17.36
C ALA A 196 5.66 5.70 -16.80
N LEU A 197 6.62 5.08 -16.11
CA LEU A 197 7.77 5.78 -15.54
C LEU A 197 8.75 6.20 -16.65
N ASP A 198 8.76 7.50 -16.96
CA ASP A 198 9.73 8.16 -17.85
C ASP A 198 11.05 8.47 -17.15
#